data_AF-A0A9D5G0K4-F1
#
_entry.id   AF-A0A9D5G0K4-F1
#
_cell.length_a   1.000
_cell.length_b   1.000
_cell.length_c   1.000
_cell.angle_alpha   90.00
_cell.angle_beta   90.00
_cell.angle_gamma   90.00
#
_symmetry.space_group_name_H-M   'P 1'
#
loop_
_entity.id
_entity.type
_entity.pdbx_description
1 polymer ?
#
loop_
_entity_poly.entity_id
_entity_poly.type
_entity_poly.pdbx_seq_one_letter_code
_entity_poly.pdbx_strand_id
1 'polypeptide(L)' 'MDKEFWKGFLHFLDEASQAEIQRRLDDTRKLLDRGIQNPEVRNDARRIIRFLEQELVSRQSNR' A
#
# COMPACT_ATOMS: atom_id res chain seq x y z
N MET A 1 0.15 -6.00 -11.66
CA MET A 1 -1.17 -5.49 -11.24
C MET A 1 -1.73 -4.64 -12.36
N ASP A 2 -3.04 -4.68 -12.61
CA ASP A 2 -3.64 -3.95 -13.73
C ASP A 2 -4.00 -2.50 -13.39
N LYS A 3 -4.43 -1.75 -14.41
CA LYS A 3 -4.78 -0.33 -14.31
C LYS A 3 -5.97 -0.08 -13.36
N GLU A 4 -6.95 -0.97 -13.34
CA GLU A 4 -8.16 -0.79 -12.52
C GLU A 4 -7.84 -0.98 -11.04
N PHE A 5 -6.98 -1.95 -10.72
CA PHE A 5 -6.40 -2.08 -9.39
C PHE A 5 -5.73 -0.80 -8.92
N TRP A 6 -4.87 -0.20 -9.76
CA TRP A 6 -4.13 1.01 -9.37
C TRP A 6 -5.04 2.21 -9.15
N LYS A 7 -6.09 2.39 -9.97
CA LYS A 7 -7.09 3.44 -9.73
C LYS A 7 -7.82 3.24 -8.40
N GLY A 8 -8.30 2.03 -8.14
CA GLY A 8 -8.97 1.71 -6.88
C GLY A 8 -8.06 1.88 -5.67
N PHE A 9 -6.79 1.54 -5.81
CA PHE A 9 -5.79 1.75 -4.76
C PHE A 9 -5.54 3.22 -4.46
N LEU A 10 -5.40 4.07 -5.49
CA LEU A 10 -5.20 5.51 -5.30
C LEU A 10 -6.44 6.15 -4.67
N HIS A 11 -7.63 5.78 -5.15
CA HIS A 11 -8.89 6.23 -4.53
C HIS A 11 -9.02 5.81 -3.07
N PHE A 12 -8.59 4.57 -2.74
CA PHE A 12 -8.49 4.13 -1.35
C PHE A 12 -7.55 5.02 -0.53
N LEU A 13 -6.39 5.43 -1.07
CA LEU A 13 -5.50 6.34 -0.34
C LEU A 13 -6.20 7.66 -0.05
N ASP A 14 -6.93 8.22 -1.01
CA ASP A 14 -7.62 9.51 -0.83
C ASP A 14 -8.68 9.48 0.30
N GLU A 15 -9.42 8.36 0.43
CA GLU A 15 -10.57 8.27 1.34
C GLU A 15 -10.28 7.57 2.67
N ALA A 16 -9.30 6.66 2.71
CA ALA A 16 -9.06 5.82 3.88
C ALA A 16 -8.59 6.63 5.08
N SER A 17 -8.96 6.20 6.29
CA SER A 17 -8.38 6.72 7.53
C SER A 17 -6.93 6.29 7.70
N GLN A 18 -6.18 7.00 8.57
CA GLN A 18 -4.81 6.60 8.91
C GLN A 18 -4.72 5.16 9.45
N ALA A 19 -5.72 4.71 10.21
CA ALA A 19 -5.76 3.35 10.75
C ALA A 19 -5.94 2.30 9.64
N GLU A 20 -6.76 2.59 8.63
CA GLU A 20 -6.98 1.71 7.47
C GLU A 20 -5.73 1.62 6.60
N ILE A 21 -5.04 2.74 6.39
CA ILE A 21 -3.76 2.79 5.67
C ILE A 21 -2.70 1.96 6.41
N GLN A 22 -2.59 2.13 7.73
CA GLN A 22 -1.67 1.34 8.56
C GLN A 22 -1.99 -0.16 8.50
N ARG A 23 -3.27 -0.53 8.61
CA ARG A 23 -3.70 -1.94 8.50
C ARG A 23 -3.33 -2.52 7.13
N ARG A 24 -3.59 -1.79 6.05
CA ARG A 24 -3.27 -2.24 4.68
C ARG A 24 -1.77 -2.39 4.47
N LEU A 25 -0.95 -1.52 5.08
CA LEU A 25 0.51 -1.63 5.07
C LEU A 25 0.97 -2.92 5.74
N ASP A 26 0.45 -3.21 6.93
CA ASP A 26 0.82 -4.41 7.69
C ASP A 26 0.38 -5.69 6.96
N ASP A 27 -0.81 -5.70 6.36
CA ASP A 27 -1.31 -6.82 5.56
C ASP A 27 -0.44 -7.06 4.30
N THR A 28 0.01 -5.99 3.65
CA THR A 28 0.87 -6.07 2.46
C THR A 28 2.29 -6.55 2.82
N ARG A 29 2.82 -6.13 3.98
CA ARG A 29 4.10 -6.63 4.52
C ARG A 29 4.03 -8.12 4.82
N LYS A 30 2.98 -8.57 5.53
CA LYS A 30 2.73 -9.99 5.80
C LYS A 30 2.65 -10.82 4.51
N LEU A 31 2.05 -10.26 3.44
CA LEU A 31 1.99 -10.93 2.15
C LEU A 31 3.38 -11.14 1.53
N LEU A 32 4.26 -10.12 1.63
CA LEU A 32 5.64 -10.25 1.18
C LEU A 32 6.43 -11.27 2.00
N ASP A 33 6.26 -11.26 3.32
CA ASP A 33 6.96 -12.17 4.24
C ASP A 33 6.59 -13.64 3.99
N ARG A 34 5.35 -13.91 3.54
CA ARG A 34 4.90 -15.24 3.13
C ARG A 34 5.55 -15.76 1.85
N GLY A 35 6.34 -14.94 1.14
CA GLY A 35 7.15 -15.37 0.00
C GLY A 35 6.41 -15.38 -1.33
N ILE A 36 6.15 -14.18 -1.88
CA ILE A 36 5.59 -14.04 -3.24
C ILE A 36 6.60 -14.52 -4.29
N GLN A 37 6.27 -15.63 -4.94
CA GLN A 37 7.13 -16.25 -5.96
C GLN A 37 7.26 -15.37 -7.21
N ASN A 38 6.15 -14.81 -7.71
CA ASN A 38 6.14 -13.97 -8.90
C ASN A 38 6.91 -12.64 -8.64
N PRO A 39 8.02 -12.37 -9.36
CA PRO A 39 8.82 -11.16 -9.18
C PRO A 39 8.08 -9.85 -9.47
N GLU A 40 7.18 -9.84 -10.46
CA GLU A 40 6.39 -8.65 -10.81
C GLU A 40 5.41 -8.30 -9.70
N VAL A 41 4.68 -9.30 -9.19
CA VAL A 41 3.75 -9.13 -8.07
C VAL A 41 4.50 -8.67 -6.81
N ARG A 42 5.71 -9.19 -6.58
CA ARG A 42 6.58 -8.78 -5.47
C ARG A 42 7.00 -7.31 -5.61
N ASN A 43 7.34 -6.88 -6.81
CA ASN A 43 7.70 -5.48 -7.08
C ASN A 43 6.50 -4.55 -6.93
N ASP A 44 5.31 -4.96 -7.39
CA ASP A 44 4.08 -4.21 -7.19
C ASP A 44 3.72 -4.10 -5.70
N ALA A 45 3.83 -5.17 -4.93
CA ALA A 45 3.60 -5.15 -3.49
C ALA A 45 4.56 -4.22 -2.75
N ARG A 46 5.85 -4.20 -3.13
CA ARG A 46 6.82 -3.23 -2.61
C ARG A 46 6.45 -1.79 -2.97
N ARG A 47 5.91 -1.57 -4.17
CA ARG A 47 5.46 -0.25 -4.61
C ARG A 47 4.26 0.23 -3.80
N ILE A 48 3.29 -0.66 -3.54
CA ILE A 48 2.15 -0.39 -2.65
C ILE A 48 2.62 0.01 -1.25
N ILE A 49 3.56 -0.75 -0.68
CA ILE A 49 4.12 -0.44 0.65
C ILE A 49 4.70 0.98 0.69
N ARG A 50 5.51 1.36 -0.31
CA ARG A 50 6.08 2.70 -0.39
C ARG A 50 5.02 3.79 -0.44
N PHE A 51 3.96 3.60 -1.22
CA PHE A 51 2.86 4.57 -1.27
C PHE A 51 2.14 4.71 0.07
N LEU A 52 1.86 3.59 0.75
CA LEU A 52 1.23 3.59 2.06
C LEU A 52 2.11 4.28 3.11
N GLU A 53 3.42 4.00 3.11
CA GLU A 53 4.38 4.66 4.00
C GLU A 53 4.45 6.17 3.76
N GLN A 54 4.53 6.59 2.49
CA GLN A 54 4.54 8.01 2.11
C GLN A 54 3.26 8.73 2.54
N GLU A 55 2.11 8.08 2.39
CA GLU A 55 0.82 8.65 2.77
C GLU A 55 0.72 8.81 4.30
N LEU A 56 1.17 7.82 5.07
CA LEU A 56 1.22 7.90 6.52
C LEU A 56 2.13 9.05 7.01
N VAL A 57 3.31 9.20 6.40
CA VAL A 57 4.24 10.29 6.73
C VAL A 57 3.63 11.66 6.38
N SER A 58 3.02 11.77 5.20
CA SER A 58 2.38 13.02 4.74
C SER A 58 1.28 13.47 5.70
N ARG A 59 0.47 12.54 6.19
CA ARG A 59 -0.63 12.84 7.13
C ARG A 59 -0.16 13.19 8.53
N GLN A 60 0.94 12.60 8.99
CA GLN A 60 1.55 12.95 10.27
C GLN A 60 2.19 14.34 10.25
N SER A 61 2.70 14.76 9.09
CA SER A 61 3.37 16.05 8.91
C SER A 61 2.40 17.22 8.74
N ASN A 62 1.12 16.95 8.45
CA ASN A 62 0.06 17.95 8.24
C ASN A 62 -0.83 18.17 9.49
N ARG A 63 -0.34 17.82 10.68
CA ARG A 63 -1.00 18.05 11.97
C ARG A 63 -0.32 19.13 12.79
#